data_AF-W8X282-F1
#
_entry.id   AF-W8X282-F1
#
_cell.length_a   1.000
_cell.length_b   1.000
_cell.length_c   1.000
_cell.angle_alpha   90.00
_cell.angle_beta   90.00
_cell.angle_gamma   90.00
#
_symmetry.space_group_name_H-M   'P 1'
#
loop_
_entity.id
_entity.type
_entity.pdbx_description
1 polymer ?
#
loop_
_entity_poly.entity_id
_entity_poly.type
_entity_poly.pdbx_seq_one_letter_code
_entity_poly.pdbx_strand_id
1 'polypeptide(L)'
;MNVLLVSQCSKRALTETRRILDQFAERRGDRTWQTAMTRAGLDTLRKLLRQTARKNTAVTCHWIRGRDHSELLWIVGDARQFNAEGAVPTNTTASDVLRRDDENDWHSLRTIRRIAALAALLHDLGKATQSFQERLQHKAPQERNRYRHEWVSVRLFQAFVGQDDDAGWLRRLIDGGGENVDGERFEAPWLDHRKGRLLRDGLDAAARDNKPFASSDKGLPPLARAVAWLVLTHHRLPALPYSASESLESTRLWHGRSPRGVNGRTLDAVLSQIDADWNEPWGEQPAISKRKIEPYWKFLHGLPVRTLKWRKRAARIARDLLGDLPGIEDCLGDPYIMHVSRLALMLGDHHYSSLEAEEDRTTGEKDFPLFANTRRKTGALLQPLDEHLLGVELHAGRIVHSLPVLTRDLRHLAGHRGLKKRSLNPAFRWQDKAADLAAGVRSRAADQGAFIVNMASTGCGKTLGNARIMNALADPVLGLRCAFAVGLRTLTLQTGRVFQKDLGLPDDELAIRVGARPAASCSSITRSLPKTAVPPPGNPCWTRPPMSSTTAMTAIRCWIIWERMPGSGAFWRRPCWFAPSII
;
A
#
# COMPACT_ATOMS: atom_id res chain seq x y z
N MET A 1 19.78 0.92 -39.36
CA MET A 1 18.39 0.42 -39.52
C MET A 1 17.51 1.61 -39.88
N ASN A 2 16.62 1.50 -40.87
CA ASN A 2 15.66 2.57 -41.18
C ASN A 2 14.46 2.47 -40.23
N VAL A 3 14.24 3.48 -39.40
CA VAL A 3 13.18 3.46 -38.37
C VAL A 3 12.13 4.53 -38.66
N LEU A 4 10.87 4.16 -38.45
CA LEU A 4 9.72 5.06 -38.48
C LEU A 4 9.17 5.19 -37.06
N LEU A 5 8.97 6.41 -36.60
CA LEU A 5 8.43 6.73 -35.29
C LEU A 5 7.11 7.47 -35.49
N VAL A 6 6.05 7.01 -34.84
CA VAL A 6 4.72 7.62 -34.93
C VAL A 6 4.27 8.02 -33.52
N SER A 7 3.78 9.24 -33.36
CA SER A 7 3.31 9.75 -32.07
C SER A 7 1.80 9.98 -32.07
N GLN A 8 1.13 9.45 -31.05
CA GLN A 8 -0.22 9.85 -30.66
C GLN A 8 -0.25 10.61 -29.33
N CYS A 9 0.86 11.25 -28.98
CA CYS A 9 0.96 12.03 -27.76
C CYS A 9 -0.02 13.21 -27.75
N SER A 10 -0.49 13.59 -26.56
CA SER A 10 -1.35 14.76 -26.38
C SER A 10 -0.94 15.61 -25.18
N LYS A 11 -1.39 16.88 -25.15
CA LYS A 11 -1.05 17.86 -24.11
C LYS A 11 0.47 18.02 -23.98
N ARG A 12 0.98 18.26 -22.76
CA ARG A 12 2.42 18.43 -22.47
C ARG A 12 3.29 17.22 -22.88
N ALA A 13 2.71 16.04 -23.05
CA ALA A 13 3.46 14.87 -23.52
C ALA A 13 3.90 15.02 -24.99
N LEU A 14 3.09 15.68 -25.83
CA LEU A 14 3.43 15.93 -27.23
C LEU A 14 4.61 16.88 -27.35
N THR A 15 4.59 17.99 -26.61
CA THR A 15 5.70 18.97 -26.59
C THR A 15 7.02 18.29 -26.22
N GLU A 16 7.00 17.48 -25.16
CA GLU A 16 8.20 16.78 -24.69
C GLU A 16 8.67 15.68 -25.66
N THR A 17 7.74 14.92 -26.24
CA THR A 17 8.07 13.91 -27.26
C THR A 17 8.69 14.55 -28.49
N ARG A 18 8.14 15.67 -28.97
CA ARG A 18 8.70 16.41 -30.11
C ARG A 18 10.13 16.88 -29.80
N ARG A 19 10.33 17.50 -28.63
CA ARG A 19 11.64 17.96 -28.16
C ARG A 19 12.68 16.84 -28.18
N ILE A 20 12.30 15.62 -27.79
CA ILE A 20 13.22 14.47 -27.80
C ILE A 20 13.40 13.93 -29.23
N LEU A 21 12.32 13.62 -29.94
CA LEU A 21 12.40 12.98 -31.27
C LEU A 21 13.12 13.85 -32.30
N ASP A 22 12.89 15.17 -32.29
CA ASP A 22 13.52 16.12 -33.21
C ASP A 22 15.06 16.19 -33.05
N GLN A 23 15.61 15.73 -31.92
CA GLN A 23 17.06 15.66 -31.69
C GLN A 23 17.71 14.42 -32.32
N PHE A 24 16.92 13.36 -32.56
CA PHE A 24 17.42 12.06 -33.02
C PHE A 24 16.96 11.67 -34.41
N ALA A 25 15.83 12.22 -34.89
CA ALA A 25 15.21 11.82 -36.13
C ALA A 25 14.60 13.03 -36.85
N GLU A 26 14.55 12.96 -38.18
CA GLU A 26 13.94 13.98 -39.00
C GLU A 26 12.42 13.81 -39.05
N ARG A 27 11.70 14.91 -38.83
CA ARG A 27 10.25 14.96 -38.92
C ARG A 27 9.82 14.83 -40.38
N ARG A 28 8.93 13.88 -40.66
CA ARG A 28 8.34 13.63 -42.00
C ARG A 28 6.83 13.85 -42.04
N GLY A 29 6.28 14.44 -40.98
CA GLY A 29 4.89 14.86 -40.83
C GLY A 29 4.62 15.35 -39.40
N ASP A 30 3.42 15.83 -39.11
CA ASP A 30 3.10 16.47 -37.82
C ASP A 30 3.34 15.56 -36.60
N ARG A 31 3.21 14.25 -36.83
CA ARG A 31 3.28 13.19 -35.82
C ARG A 31 4.17 12.02 -36.25
N THR A 32 5.02 12.20 -37.26
CA THR A 32 5.85 11.14 -37.83
C THR A 32 7.29 11.58 -38.01
N TRP A 33 8.21 10.69 -37.71
CA TRP A 33 9.64 10.86 -37.89
C TRP A 33 10.24 9.64 -38.54
N GLN A 34 11.22 9.83 -39.41
CA GLN A 34 11.91 8.74 -40.06
C GLN A 34 13.40 9.05 -40.18
N THR A 35 14.24 8.09 -39.81
CA THR A 35 15.69 8.27 -39.92
C THR A 35 16.40 6.92 -39.98
N ALA A 36 17.64 6.91 -40.48
CA ALA A 36 18.54 5.79 -40.33
C ALA A 36 19.22 5.87 -38.95
N MET A 37 19.06 4.83 -38.12
CA MET A 37 19.59 4.80 -36.76
C MET A 37 20.33 3.50 -36.47
N THR A 38 21.37 3.59 -35.62
CA THR A 38 22.03 2.41 -35.03
C THR A 38 21.14 1.78 -33.96
N ARG A 39 21.40 0.52 -33.61
CA ARG A 39 20.66 -0.15 -32.53
C ARG A 39 20.86 0.56 -31.19
N ALA A 40 22.11 0.93 -30.87
CA ALA A 40 22.44 1.66 -29.65
C ALA A 40 21.76 3.04 -29.60
N GLY A 41 21.70 3.75 -30.73
CA GLY A 41 20.96 5.01 -30.83
C GLY A 41 19.47 4.82 -30.53
N LEU A 42 18.86 3.77 -31.07
CA LEU A 42 17.45 3.48 -30.83
C LEU A 42 17.15 3.10 -29.38
N ASP A 43 18.01 2.30 -28.77
CA ASP A 43 17.89 1.92 -27.36
C ASP A 43 18.03 3.17 -26.45
N THR A 44 18.90 4.12 -26.82
CA THR A 44 19.08 5.39 -26.09
C THR A 44 17.86 6.28 -26.22
N LEU A 45 17.35 6.46 -27.44
CA LEU A 45 16.13 7.22 -27.71
C LEU A 45 14.95 6.67 -26.89
N ARG A 46 14.80 5.34 -26.86
CA ARG A 46 13.76 4.66 -26.10
C ARG A 46 13.86 4.96 -24.61
N LYS A 47 15.06 4.91 -24.02
CA LYS A 47 15.28 5.23 -22.60
C LYS A 47 14.90 6.68 -22.28
N LEU A 48 15.30 7.64 -23.12
CA LEU A 48 14.96 9.06 -22.94
C LEU A 48 13.45 9.31 -22.99
N LEU A 49 12.75 8.70 -23.96
CA LEU A 49 11.30 8.78 -24.06
C LEU A 49 10.63 8.18 -22.82
N ARG A 50 11.12 7.06 -22.28
CA ARG A 50 10.53 6.43 -21.08
C ARG A 50 10.81 7.21 -19.80
N GLN A 51 11.97 7.85 -19.67
CA GLN A 51 12.31 8.67 -18.51
C GLN A 51 11.34 9.85 -18.37
N THR A 52 10.94 10.46 -19.49
CA THR A 52 10.07 11.65 -19.51
C THR A 52 8.59 11.33 -19.82
N ALA A 53 8.26 10.04 -20.08
CA ALA A 53 6.91 9.62 -20.44
C ALA A 53 5.88 9.97 -19.36
N ARG A 54 4.78 10.58 -19.82
CA ARG A 54 3.61 10.95 -19.01
C ARG A 54 2.43 10.04 -19.38
N LYS A 55 1.30 10.18 -18.69
CA LYS A 55 0.04 9.46 -18.99
C LYS A 55 -0.34 9.53 -20.47
N ASN A 56 -0.17 10.69 -21.10
CA ASN A 56 -0.57 10.94 -22.48
C ASN A 56 0.58 10.76 -23.49
N THR A 57 1.68 10.13 -23.08
CA THR A 57 2.74 9.74 -24.02
C THR A 57 2.25 8.50 -24.77
N ALA A 58 2.34 8.49 -26.09
CA ALA A 58 2.02 7.35 -26.94
C ALA A 58 2.90 7.42 -28.19
N VAL A 59 3.93 6.58 -28.26
CA VAL A 59 4.90 6.56 -29.38
C VAL A 59 5.17 5.12 -29.80
N THR A 60 5.08 4.82 -31.08
CA THR A 60 5.52 3.54 -31.66
C THR A 60 6.81 3.71 -32.42
N CYS A 61 7.61 2.65 -32.44
CA CYS A 61 8.77 2.55 -33.31
C CYS A 61 8.62 1.33 -34.23
N HIS A 62 8.76 1.56 -35.53
CA HIS A 62 8.74 0.53 -36.56
C HIS A 62 10.10 0.42 -37.22
N TRP A 63 10.53 -0.81 -37.52
CA TRP A 63 11.66 -1.06 -38.40
C TRP A 63 11.15 -1.30 -39.82
N ILE A 64 11.57 -0.47 -40.76
CA ILE A 64 11.33 -0.66 -42.19
C ILE A 64 12.39 -1.62 -42.72
N ARG A 65 11.96 -2.85 -43.07
CA ARG A 65 12.85 -3.92 -43.60
C ARG A 65 12.87 -3.98 -45.12
N GLY A 66 11.87 -3.42 -45.78
CA GLY A 66 11.72 -3.39 -47.23
C GLY A 66 10.55 -2.48 -47.62
N ARG A 67 10.21 -2.42 -48.91
CA ARG A 67 9.13 -1.56 -49.42
C ARG A 67 7.77 -1.90 -48.80
N ASP A 68 7.48 -3.19 -48.64
CA ASP A 68 6.16 -3.66 -48.19
C ASP A 68 6.18 -4.29 -46.78
N HIS A 69 7.30 -4.15 -46.05
CA HIS A 69 7.46 -4.80 -44.75
C HIS A 69 7.98 -3.84 -43.68
N SER A 70 7.08 -3.45 -42.78
CA SER A 70 7.41 -2.75 -41.53
C SER A 70 7.13 -3.65 -40.33
N GLU A 71 7.94 -3.53 -39.29
CA GLU A 71 7.86 -4.39 -38.11
C GLU A 71 7.86 -3.55 -36.83
N LEU A 72 6.79 -3.62 -36.01
CA LEU A 72 6.67 -2.87 -34.74
C LEU A 72 7.71 -3.33 -33.72
N LEU A 73 8.69 -2.50 -33.39
CA LEU A 73 9.77 -2.81 -32.46
C LEU A 73 9.34 -2.68 -30.99
N TRP A 74 8.73 -1.55 -30.64
CA TRP A 74 8.28 -1.25 -29.28
C TRP A 74 7.26 -0.11 -29.28
N ILE A 75 6.56 0.01 -28.15
CA ILE A 75 5.65 1.11 -27.83
C ILE A 75 6.12 1.77 -26.52
N VAL A 76 6.11 3.11 -26.46
CA VAL A 76 6.33 3.88 -25.23
C VAL A 76 5.06 4.64 -24.86
N GLY A 77 4.52 4.32 -23.69
CA GLY A 77 3.35 4.99 -23.11
C GLY A 77 2.03 4.24 -23.36
N ASP A 78 0.96 4.96 -23.70
CA ASP A 78 -0.40 4.44 -23.88
C ASP A 78 -0.52 3.66 -25.20
N ALA A 79 -0.51 2.33 -25.10
CA ALA A 79 -0.61 1.42 -26.24
C ALA A 79 -2.02 1.38 -26.86
N ARG A 80 -3.06 1.83 -26.14
CA ARG A 80 -4.45 1.86 -26.64
C ARG A 80 -4.65 2.80 -27.83
N GLN A 81 -3.71 3.71 -28.06
CA GLN A 81 -3.73 4.64 -29.19
C GLN A 81 -3.35 3.96 -30.53
N PHE A 82 -2.98 2.69 -30.50
CA PHE A 82 -2.49 1.94 -31.65
C PHE A 82 -3.19 0.59 -31.79
N ASN A 83 -3.26 0.07 -33.02
CA ASN A 83 -3.73 -1.28 -33.30
C ASN A 83 -2.62 -2.33 -33.04
N ALA A 84 -2.88 -3.60 -33.38
CA ALA A 84 -1.95 -4.70 -33.15
C ALA A 84 -0.60 -4.54 -33.89
N GLU A 85 -0.61 -3.86 -35.04
CA GLU A 85 0.58 -3.55 -35.84
C GLU A 85 1.27 -2.24 -35.40
N GLY A 86 0.72 -1.52 -34.42
CA GLY A 86 1.23 -0.24 -33.96
C GLY A 86 0.85 0.94 -34.87
N ALA A 87 -0.08 0.75 -35.80
CA ALA A 87 -0.63 1.82 -36.62
C ALA A 87 -1.73 2.58 -35.87
N VAL A 88 -1.93 3.83 -36.25
CA VAL A 88 -3.03 4.66 -35.74
C VAL A 88 -4.32 4.13 -36.38
N PRO A 89 -5.34 3.75 -35.60
CA PRO A 89 -6.61 3.26 -36.16
C PRO A 89 -7.28 4.35 -37.00
N THR A 90 -7.64 4.04 -38.25
CA THR A 90 -8.23 5.00 -39.20
C THR A 90 -9.76 5.00 -39.21
N ASN A 91 -10.39 3.86 -38.87
CA ASN A 91 -11.84 3.67 -38.83
C ASN A 91 -12.28 2.98 -37.53
N THR A 92 -12.09 3.65 -36.40
CA THR A 92 -12.63 3.20 -35.11
C THR A 92 -13.80 4.08 -34.70
N THR A 93 -15.02 3.56 -34.77
CA THR A 93 -16.19 4.10 -34.09
C THR A 93 -16.22 3.58 -32.67
N ALA A 94 -15.53 4.26 -31.76
CA ALA A 94 -15.73 4.07 -30.32
C ALA A 94 -16.56 5.25 -29.82
N SER A 95 -17.88 5.17 -29.98
CA SER A 95 -18.78 6.00 -29.19
C SER A 95 -18.75 5.46 -27.77
N ASP A 96 -18.16 6.20 -26.84
CA ASP A 96 -18.21 5.91 -25.40
C ASP A 96 -19.61 6.20 -24.84
N VAL A 97 -20.62 5.53 -25.39
CA VAL A 97 -22.03 5.68 -25.01
C VAL A 97 -22.27 5.17 -23.59
N LEU A 98 -21.43 4.25 -23.13
CA LEU A 98 -21.52 3.61 -21.82
C LEU A 98 -20.66 4.28 -20.74
N ARG A 99 -19.77 5.24 -21.08
CA ARG A 99 -18.75 5.77 -20.16
C ARG A 99 -18.05 4.65 -19.37
N ARG A 100 -17.55 3.62 -20.08
CA ARG A 100 -16.93 2.44 -19.42
C ARG A 100 -15.73 2.79 -18.55
N ASP A 101 -15.08 3.94 -18.82
CA ASP A 101 -14.00 4.48 -18.00
C ASP A 101 -14.49 5.18 -16.72
N ASP A 102 -15.77 5.56 -16.62
CA ASP A 102 -16.42 6.10 -15.42
C ASP A 102 -17.06 4.98 -14.57
N GLU A 103 -17.57 3.94 -15.22
CA GLU A 103 -18.04 2.70 -14.58
C GLU A 103 -16.84 1.85 -14.12
N ASN A 104 -16.37 2.10 -12.90
CA ASN A 104 -15.42 1.20 -12.25
C ASN A 104 -16.16 0.12 -11.44
N ASP A 105 -15.57 -1.06 -11.37
CA ASP A 105 -16.02 -2.24 -10.62
C ASP A 105 -15.73 -2.15 -9.11
N TRP A 106 -15.30 -0.98 -8.61
CA TRP A 106 -15.01 -0.78 -7.20
C TRP A 106 -16.29 -0.50 -6.40
N HIS A 107 -17.10 -1.53 -6.21
CA HIS A 107 -18.37 -1.45 -5.48
C HIS A 107 -18.22 -0.85 -4.07
N SER A 108 -17.14 -1.18 -3.36
CA SER A 108 -16.87 -0.72 -1.99
C SER A 108 -16.08 0.60 -1.91
N LEU A 109 -15.78 1.27 -3.04
CA LEU A 109 -14.91 2.46 -3.05
C LEU A 109 -15.46 3.59 -2.18
N ARG A 110 -16.77 3.80 -2.22
CA ARG A 110 -17.45 4.86 -1.45
C ARG A 110 -17.30 4.59 0.05
N THR A 111 -17.59 3.37 0.49
CA THR A 111 -17.45 2.93 1.87
C THR A 111 -16.00 3.09 2.36
N ILE A 112 -15.03 2.56 1.61
CA ILE A 112 -13.59 2.67 1.91
C ILE A 112 -13.18 4.12 2.09
N ARG A 113 -13.59 5.00 1.15
CA ARG A 113 -13.27 6.42 1.20
C ARG A 113 -13.82 7.08 2.46
N ARG A 114 -15.08 6.81 2.80
CA ARG A 114 -15.80 7.44 3.91
C ARG A 114 -15.24 6.99 5.26
N ILE A 115 -15.01 5.69 5.46
CA ILE A 115 -14.45 5.18 6.72
C ILE A 115 -12.98 5.57 6.90
N ALA A 116 -12.18 5.60 5.82
CA ALA A 116 -10.79 6.06 5.89
C ALA A 116 -10.72 7.56 6.21
N ALA A 117 -11.59 8.37 5.63
CA ALA A 117 -11.68 9.81 5.90
C ALA A 117 -12.13 10.10 7.34
N LEU A 118 -13.13 9.37 7.86
CA LEU A 118 -13.55 9.53 9.25
C LEU A 118 -12.44 9.08 10.22
N ALA A 119 -11.81 7.93 9.96
CA ALA A 119 -10.68 7.47 10.78
C ALA A 119 -9.52 8.49 10.77
N ALA A 120 -9.23 9.12 9.63
CA ALA A 120 -8.23 10.18 9.53
C ALA A 120 -8.53 11.41 10.41
N LEU A 121 -9.80 11.82 10.52
CA LEU A 121 -10.18 12.92 11.42
C LEU A 121 -10.01 12.57 12.91
N LEU A 122 -9.95 11.28 13.24
CA LEU A 122 -9.93 10.77 14.61
C LEU A 122 -8.54 10.25 15.04
N HIS A 123 -7.69 9.82 14.09
CA HIS A 123 -6.56 8.93 14.36
C HIS A 123 -5.59 9.45 15.43
N ASP A 124 -5.37 10.76 15.44
CA ASP A 124 -4.38 11.45 16.26
C ASP A 124 -4.99 12.37 17.33
N LEU A 125 -6.28 12.25 17.64
CA LEU A 125 -6.89 13.02 18.74
C LEU A 125 -6.16 12.84 20.08
N GLY A 126 -5.60 11.65 20.35
CA GLY A 126 -4.78 11.40 21.54
C GLY A 126 -3.46 12.18 21.61
N LYS A 127 -3.03 12.84 20.51
CA LYS A 127 -1.91 13.79 20.57
C LYS A 127 -2.25 15.05 21.36
N ALA A 128 -3.53 15.32 21.64
CA ALA A 128 -3.96 16.43 22.49
C ALA A 128 -3.64 16.24 23.98
N THR A 129 -3.13 15.08 24.37
CA THR A 129 -2.76 14.79 25.77
C THR A 129 -1.58 15.64 26.23
N GLN A 130 -1.58 16.00 27.51
CA GLN A 130 -0.48 16.71 28.16
C GLN A 130 0.86 15.99 27.93
N SER A 131 0.89 14.66 28.13
CA SER A 131 2.10 13.86 27.93
C SER A 131 2.69 13.97 26.52
N PHE A 132 1.83 13.99 25.49
CA PHE A 132 2.29 14.10 24.11
C PHE A 132 2.82 15.50 23.80
N GLN A 133 2.09 16.56 24.19
CA GLN A 133 2.49 17.94 23.94
C GLN A 133 3.78 18.33 24.69
N GLU A 134 3.95 17.90 25.94
CA GLU A 134 5.20 18.12 26.69
C GLU A 134 6.40 17.43 26.02
N ARG A 135 6.19 16.24 25.45
CA ARG A 135 7.25 15.53 24.71
C ARG A 135 7.64 16.25 23.42
N LEU A 136 6.68 16.80 22.67
CA LEU A 136 6.99 17.59 21.47
C LEU A 136 7.89 18.79 21.78
N GLN A 137 7.71 19.39 22.96
CA GLN A 137 8.48 20.55 23.42
C GLN A 137 9.81 20.17 24.11
N HIS A 138 10.21 18.90 24.09
CA HIS A 138 11.40 18.38 24.79
C HIS A 138 11.40 18.67 26.32
N LYS A 139 10.22 18.88 26.93
CA LYS A 139 10.07 19.19 28.36
C LYS A 139 10.06 17.94 29.25
N ALA A 140 10.02 16.75 28.65
CA ALA A 140 9.98 15.47 29.35
C ALA A 140 11.02 14.48 28.78
N PRO A 141 11.54 13.54 29.61
CA PRO A 141 12.40 12.46 29.15
C PRO A 141 11.76 11.65 28.01
N GLN A 142 12.57 11.23 27.03
CA GLN A 142 12.11 10.39 25.92
C GLN A 142 11.97 8.92 26.36
N GLU A 143 11.10 8.68 27.33
CA GLU A 143 10.71 7.33 27.74
C GLU A 143 9.65 6.76 26.80
N ARG A 144 9.62 5.43 26.70
CA ARG A 144 8.61 4.67 25.96
C ARG A 144 7.22 5.03 26.47
N ASN A 145 6.30 5.32 25.55
CA ASN A 145 4.90 5.64 25.91
C ASN A 145 4.24 4.49 26.67
N ARG A 146 3.57 4.79 27.79
CA ARG A 146 2.70 3.80 28.45
C ARG A 146 1.42 3.60 27.65
N TYR A 147 0.78 4.71 27.28
CA TYR A 147 -0.38 4.73 26.38
C TYR A 147 0.04 5.44 25.10
N ARG A 148 -0.10 4.71 23.99
CA ARG A 148 0.09 5.24 22.64
C ARG A 148 -1.06 6.18 22.30
N HIS A 149 -0.79 7.21 21.51
CA HIS A 149 -1.78 8.25 21.24
C HIS A 149 -2.97 7.72 20.44
N GLU A 150 -2.78 6.71 19.60
CA GLU A 150 -3.88 6.04 18.89
C GLU A 150 -4.85 5.30 19.83
N TRP A 151 -4.38 4.72 20.94
CA TRP A 151 -5.25 4.10 21.94
C TRP A 151 -6.11 5.16 22.65
N VAL A 152 -5.50 6.29 23.00
CA VAL A 152 -6.24 7.42 23.59
C VAL A 152 -7.28 7.95 22.60
N SER A 153 -6.96 8.05 21.31
CA SER A 153 -7.93 8.40 20.26
C SER A 153 -9.12 7.45 20.21
N VAL A 154 -8.90 6.13 20.34
CA VAL A 154 -9.99 5.14 20.43
C VAL A 154 -10.85 5.37 21.67
N ARG A 155 -10.26 5.61 22.84
CA ARG A 155 -11.02 5.88 24.07
C ARG A 155 -11.84 7.18 23.99
N LEU A 156 -11.28 8.22 23.39
CA LEU A 156 -12.01 9.47 23.12
C LEU A 156 -13.20 9.22 22.19
N PHE A 157 -13.00 8.44 21.12
CA PHE A 157 -14.09 8.08 20.21
C PHE A 157 -15.14 7.20 20.88
N GLN A 158 -14.74 6.24 21.72
CA GLN A 158 -15.65 5.44 22.55
C GLN A 158 -16.50 6.32 23.47
N ALA A 159 -15.89 7.31 24.14
CA ALA A 159 -16.61 8.25 25.00
C ALA A 159 -17.64 9.07 24.23
N PHE A 160 -17.26 9.53 23.03
CA PHE A 160 -18.17 10.24 22.14
C PHE A 160 -19.35 9.35 21.75
N VAL A 161 -19.11 8.17 21.18
CA VAL A 161 -20.16 7.23 20.74
C VAL A 161 -21.11 6.95 21.91
N GLY A 162 -20.57 6.57 23.07
CA GLY A 162 -21.35 6.25 24.26
C GLY A 162 -22.05 4.90 24.12
N GLN A 163 -23.35 4.86 24.44
CA GLN A 163 -24.20 3.66 24.34
C GLN A 163 -25.15 3.73 23.13
N ASP A 164 -24.92 4.68 22.22
CA ASP A 164 -25.75 4.85 21.01
C ASP A 164 -25.40 3.80 19.95
N ASP A 165 -26.37 3.53 19.08
CA ASP A 165 -26.18 2.78 17.84
C ASP A 165 -25.46 3.62 16.78
N ASP A 166 -25.14 2.99 15.63
CA ASP A 166 -24.41 3.69 14.56
C ASP A 166 -25.17 4.91 14.02
N ALA A 167 -26.49 4.82 13.91
CA ALA A 167 -27.31 5.95 13.47
C ALA A 167 -27.29 7.11 14.48
N GLY A 168 -27.32 6.82 15.78
CA GLY A 168 -27.34 7.81 16.86
C GLY A 168 -26.07 8.66 16.91
N TRP A 169 -24.89 8.04 16.97
CA TRP A 169 -23.64 8.81 17.03
C TRP A 169 -23.32 9.53 15.72
N LEU A 170 -23.74 8.99 14.57
CA LEU A 170 -23.61 9.68 13.28
C LEU A 170 -24.50 10.93 13.22
N ARG A 171 -25.77 10.84 13.66
CA ARG A 171 -26.65 12.03 13.77
C ARG A 171 -26.04 13.08 14.68
N ARG A 172 -25.46 12.67 15.82
CA ARG A 172 -24.75 13.58 16.72
C ARG A 172 -23.58 14.30 16.05
N LEU A 173 -22.80 13.63 15.19
CA LEU A 173 -21.76 14.30 14.39
C LEU A 173 -22.36 15.28 13.37
N ILE A 174 -23.47 14.92 12.72
CA ILE A 174 -24.16 15.77 11.73
C ILE A 174 -24.65 17.06 12.39
N ASP A 175 -25.35 16.93 13.52
CA ASP A 175 -25.90 18.06 14.28
C ASP A 175 -24.78 18.94 14.82
N GLY A 176 -23.67 18.33 15.26
CA GLY A 176 -22.46 19.02 15.67
C GLY A 176 -21.80 19.89 14.59
N GLY A 177 -22.13 19.68 13.30
CA GLY A 177 -21.57 20.43 12.17
C GLY A 177 -22.11 21.85 11.99
N GLY A 178 -23.15 22.25 12.72
CA GLY A 178 -23.78 23.56 12.59
C GLY A 178 -22.88 24.72 13.04
N GLU A 179 -22.97 25.87 12.36
CA GLU A 179 -22.19 27.07 12.69
C GLU A 179 -22.54 27.64 14.09
N ASN A 180 -23.83 27.56 14.45
CA ASN A 180 -24.33 28.04 15.74
C ASN A 180 -24.14 27.04 16.90
N VAL A 181 -23.50 25.90 16.64
CA VAL A 181 -23.22 24.91 17.69
C VAL A 181 -21.96 25.32 18.45
N ASP A 182 -22.12 25.44 19.76
CA ASP A 182 -21.02 25.64 20.69
C ASP A 182 -20.06 24.43 20.67
N GLY A 183 -18.81 24.70 20.28
CA GLY A 183 -17.77 23.69 20.17
C GLY A 183 -17.37 23.06 21.51
N GLU A 184 -17.42 23.81 22.61
CA GLU A 184 -17.10 23.28 23.95
C GLU A 184 -18.20 22.34 24.43
N ARG A 185 -19.46 22.72 24.20
CA ARG A 185 -20.60 21.85 24.49
C ARG A 185 -20.57 20.58 23.65
N PHE A 186 -20.15 20.67 22.38
CA PHE A 186 -19.99 19.51 21.51
C PHE A 186 -18.83 18.60 21.93
N GLU A 187 -17.75 19.17 22.48
CA GLU A 187 -16.59 18.44 23.01
C GLU A 187 -16.90 17.72 24.32
N ALA A 188 -17.79 18.27 25.16
CA ALA A 188 -18.03 17.76 26.51
C ALA A 188 -18.23 16.23 26.60
N PRO A 189 -19.01 15.55 25.73
CA PRO A 189 -19.16 14.09 25.77
C PRO A 189 -17.86 13.29 25.51
N TRP A 190 -16.90 13.86 24.78
CA TRP A 190 -15.61 13.22 24.48
C TRP A 190 -14.70 13.15 25.72
N LEU A 191 -14.81 14.14 26.61
CA LEU A 191 -13.94 14.34 27.77
C LEU A 191 -14.62 14.02 29.11
N ASP A 192 -15.89 13.60 29.10
CA ASP A 192 -16.67 13.34 30.31
C ASP A 192 -16.26 12.05 31.02
N HIS A 193 -15.17 12.11 31.77
CA HIS A 193 -14.73 11.02 32.64
C HIS A 193 -15.49 10.98 33.97
N ARG A 194 -16.18 12.06 34.37
CA ARG A 194 -16.88 12.15 35.67
C ARG A 194 -18.17 11.35 35.66
N LYS A 195 -18.91 11.37 34.55
CA LYS A 195 -20.10 10.52 34.34
C LYS A 195 -19.77 9.17 33.71
N GLY A 196 -18.48 8.83 33.61
CA GLY A 196 -18.01 7.53 33.12
C GLY A 196 -18.11 7.32 31.61
N ARG A 197 -18.23 8.38 30.79
CA ARG A 197 -18.15 8.24 29.32
C ARG A 197 -16.71 8.00 28.87
N LEU A 198 -15.78 8.87 29.28
CA LEU A 198 -14.36 8.68 29.03
C LEU A 198 -13.76 7.79 30.12
N LEU A 199 -13.38 6.57 29.71
CA LEU A 199 -12.70 5.61 30.56
C LEU A 199 -11.19 5.73 30.41
N ARG A 200 -10.50 6.07 31.50
CA ARG A 200 -9.05 6.28 31.52
C ARG A 200 -8.35 5.02 32.01
N ASP A 201 -7.75 4.27 31.09
CA ASP A 201 -7.01 3.06 31.45
C ASP A 201 -5.92 3.37 32.48
N GLY A 202 -5.80 2.50 33.48
CA GLY A 202 -4.86 2.66 34.60
C GLY A 202 -5.33 3.61 35.71
N LEU A 203 -6.40 4.40 35.49
CA LEU A 203 -6.98 5.28 36.52
C LEU A 203 -8.39 4.83 36.94
N ASP A 204 -9.22 4.44 35.97
CA ASP A 204 -10.62 4.07 36.17
C ASP A 204 -10.79 2.55 36.08
N ALA A 205 -11.32 1.92 37.14
CA ALA A 205 -11.47 0.46 37.20
C ALA A 205 -12.38 -0.08 36.07
N ALA A 206 -13.44 0.66 35.74
CA ALA A 206 -14.41 0.31 34.70
C ALA A 206 -13.78 0.20 33.30
N ALA A 207 -12.60 0.78 33.05
CA ALA A 207 -11.91 0.67 31.76
C ALA A 207 -11.58 -0.79 31.40
N ARG A 208 -11.36 -1.65 32.39
CA ARG A 208 -11.00 -3.07 32.19
C ARG A 208 -12.14 -3.90 31.60
N ASP A 209 -13.38 -3.60 32.01
CA ASP A 209 -14.57 -4.37 31.65
C ASP A 209 -15.33 -3.78 30.45
N ASN A 210 -15.01 -2.56 30.04
CA ASN A 210 -15.66 -1.84 28.94
C ASN A 210 -14.66 -1.63 27.80
N LYS A 211 -14.29 -2.73 27.13
CA LYS A 211 -13.32 -2.72 26.02
C LYS A 211 -13.98 -2.22 24.72
N PRO A 212 -13.34 -1.32 23.94
CA PRO A 212 -13.94 -0.75 22.74
C PRO A 212 -14.38 -1.78 21.69
N PHE A 213 -13.68 -2.92 21.63
CA PHE A 213 -13.92 -3.99 20.64
C PHE A 213 -14.66 -5.19 21.22
N ALA A 214 -15.21 -5.08 22.45
CA ALA A 214 -16.04 -6.13 23.01
C ALA A 214 -17.25 -6.43 22.11
N SER A 215 -17.67 -7.70 22.08
CA SER A 215 -18.86 -8.16 21.36
C SER A 215 -20.17 -7.95 22.14
N SER A 216 -20.09 -7.52 23.39
CA SER A 216 -21.25 -7.19 24.23
C SER A 216 -21.76 -5.77 24.01
N ASP A 217 -22.91 -5.43 24.58
CA ASP A 217 -23.50 -4.08 24.60
C ASP A 217 -22.58 -2.98 25.16
N LYS A 218 -21.43 -3.38 25.74
CA LYS A 218 -20.39 -2.47 26.27
C LYS A 218 -19.36 -2.06 25.22
N GLY A 219 -19.35 -2.73 24.06
CA GLY A 219 -18.47 -2.45 22.93
C GLY A 219 -19.02 -1.36 22.01
N LEU A 220 -18.20 -0.93 21.05
CA LEU A 220 -18.64 -0.02 19.99
C LEU A 220 -19.61 -0.72 19.02
N PRO A 221 -20.61 0.01 18.47
CA PRO A 221 -21.46 -0.50 17.40
C PRO A 221 -20.64 -0.80 16.13
N PRO A 222 -21.15 -1.62 15.19
CA PRO A 222 -20.37 -2.22 14.11
C PRO A 222 -19.50 -1.24 13.28
N LEU A 223 -20.07 -0.14 12.80
CA LEU A 223 -19.34 0.85 12.00
C LEU A 223 -18.33 1.63 12.87
N ALA A 224 -18.73 2.07 14.07
CA ALA A 224 -17.80 2.69 15.00
C ALA A 224 -16.61 1.77 15.34
N ARG A 225 -16.85 0.47 15.51
CA ARG A 225 -15.81 -0.53 15.77
C ARG A 225 -14.84 -0.66 14.59
N ALA A 226 -15.34 -0.61 13.35
CA ALA A 226 -14.48 -0.57 12.16
C ALA A 226 -13.62 0.71 12.10
N VAL A 227 -14.21 1.87 12.36
CA VAL A 227 -13.48 3.15 12.39
C VAL A 227 -12.43 3.14 13.51
N ALA A 228 -12.78 2.66 14.70
CA ALA A 228 -11.86 2.52 15.83
C ALA A 228 -10.71 1.54 15.52
N TRP A 229 -10.96 0.48 14.75
CA TRP A 229 -9.91 -0.44 14.30
C TRP A 229 -8.90 0.25 13.38
N LEU A 230 -9.36 1.09 12.44
CA LEU A 230 -8.48 1.89 11.59
C LEU A 230 -7.65 2.87 12.41
N VAL A 231 -8.29 3.57 13.37
CA VAL A 231 -7.60 4.47 14.30
C VAL A 231 -6.57 3.72 15.11
N LEU A 232 -6.89 2.59 15.72
CA LEU A 232 -5.95 1.81 16.53
C LEU A 232 -4.76 1.31 15.70
N THR A 233 -5.02 0.88 14.47
CA THR A 233 -4.04 0.12 13.69
C THR A 233 -3.18 0.98 12.77
N HIS A 234 -3.39 2.30 12.68
CA HIS A 234 -2.73 3.12 11.66
C HIS A 234 -1.20 3.13 11.76
N HIS A 235 -0.62 2.97 12.96
CA HIS A 235 0.83 2.77 13.09
C HIS A 235 1.26 1.30 13.00
N ARG A 236 0.61 0.44 13.79
CA ARG A 236 0.97 -0.97 13.98
C ARG A 236 -0.28 -1.81 14.26
N LEU A 237 -0.25 -3.10 13.93
CA LEU A 237 -1.30 -4.01 14.36
C LEU A 237 -1.18 -4.31 15.86
N PRO A 238 -2.31 -4.45 16.59
CA PRO A 238 -2.31 -4.93 17.96
C PRO A 238 -1.61 -6.28 18.06
N ALA A 239 -0.92 -6.49 19.17
CA ALA A 239 -0.22 -7.73 19.43
C ALA A 239 -0.51 -8.26 20.83
N LEU A 240 -0.49 -9.58 20.97
CA LEU A 240 -0.81 -10.24 22.22
C LEU A 240 0.18 -9.79 23.32
N PRO A 241 -0.30 -9.30 24.48
CA PRO A 241 0.57 -8.95 25.60
C PRO A 241 1.37 -10.14 26.14
N TYR A 242 2.43 -9.85 26.89
CA TYR A 242 3.23 -10.87 27.58
C TYR A 242 2.46 -11.45 28.76
N SER A 243 2.68 -12.73 29.06
CA SER A 243 2.22 -13.29 30.33
C SER A 243 3.19 -12.93 31.47
N ALA A 244 2.69 -12.87 32.71
CA ALA A 244 3.50 -12.55 33.89
C ALA A 244 4.68 -13.52 34.13
N SER A 245 4.66 -14.70 33.50
CA SER A 245 5.71 -15.73 33.58
C SER A 245 6.79 -15.63 32.50
N GLU A 246 6.68 -14.70 31.54
CA GLU A 246 7.60 -14.60 30.40
C GLU A 246 8.55 -13.41 30.54
N SER A 247 9.86 -13.68 30.57
CA SER A 247 10.90 -12.63 30.57
C SER A 247 11.13 -12.03 29.17
N LEU A 248 11.30 -10.71 29.13
CA LEU A 248 11.67 -9.91 27.96
C LEU A 248 13.00 -10.34 27.32
N GLU A 249 13.89 -11.01 28.07
CA GLU A 249 15.19 -11.49 27.57
C GLU A 249 15.08 -12.69 26.62
N SER A 250 13.89 -13.31 26.52
CA SER A 250 13.62 -14.34 25.50
C SER A 250 13.54 -13.69 24.10
N THR A 251 14.55 -13.95 23.28
CA THR A 251 15.07 -13.11 22.19
C THR A 251 14.21 -13.01 20.91
N ARG A 252 12.87 -13.05 20.97
CA ARG A 252 12.02 -12.98 19.75
C ARG A 252 10.70 -12.22 19.86
N LEU A 253 10.37 -11.65 21.00
CA LEU A 253 9.09 -10.99 21.19
C LEU A 253 9.31 -9.47 21.18
N TRP A 254 9.52 -8.84 20.01
CA TRP A 254 9.74 -7.39 19.92
C TRP A 254 8.42 -6.59 19.82
N HIS A 255 7.33 -7.29 19.53
CA HIS A 255 6.01 -6.73 19.27
C HIS A 255 4.92 -7.66 19.82
N GLY A 256 5.05 -8.12 21.08
CA GLY A 256 4.09 -9.03 21.71
C GLY A 256 4.33 -10.53 21.44
N ARG A 257 3.52 -11.38 22.08
CA ARG A 257 3.62 -12.84 22.05
C ARG A 257 3.04 -13.43 20.76
N SER A 258 3.64 -14.50 20.26
CA SER A 258 2.98 -15.34 19.24
C SER A 258 1.85 -16.14 19.89
N PRO A 259 0.59 -15.98 19.45
CA PRO A 259 -0.51 -16.74 20.02
C PRO A 259 -0.40 -18.21 19.57
N ARG A 260 -0.41 -19.15 20.51
CA ARG A 260 -0.46 -20.59 20.20
C ARG A 260 -1.92 -21.03 20.01
N GLY A 261 -2.20 -21.81 18.98
CA GLY A 261 -3.50 -22.46 18.80
C GLY A 261 -4.67 -21.54 18.37
N VAL A 262 -4.40 -20.39 17.73
CA VAL A 262 -5.47 -19.56 17.16
C VAL A 262 -6.19 -20.33 16.06
N ASN A 263 -7.50 -20.46 16.19
CA ASN A 263 -8.37 -20.93 15.13
C ASN A 263 -9.34 -19.80 14.71
N GLY A 264 -9.92 -19.89 13.52
CA GLY A 264 -10.80 -18.84 12.99
C GLY A 264 -11.99 -18.50 13.89
N ARG A 265 -12.49 -19.46 14.66
CA ARG A 265 -13.61 -19.26 15.60
C ARG A 265 -13.22 -18.48 16.86
N THR A 266 -11.93 -18.34 17.14
CA THR A 266 -11.41 -17.58 18.30
C THR A 266 -11.05 -16.14 17.97
N LEU A 267 -11.15 -15.69 16.72
CA LEU A 267 -10.75 -14.32 16.32
C LEU A 267 -11.65 -13.25 16.94
N ASP A 268 -12.96 -13.44 17.01
CA ASP A 268 -13.88 -12.50 17.66
C ASP A 268 -13.63 -12.41 19.17
N ALA A 269 -13.28 -13.55 19.78
CA ALA A 269 -12.87 -13.60 21.17
C ALA A 269 -11.55 -12.85 21.39
N VAL A 270 -10.63 -12.87 20.42
CA VAL A 270 -9.38 -12.10 20.46
C VAL A 270 -9.65 -10.61 20.34
N LEU A 271 -10.48 -10.18 19.37
CA LEU A 271 -10.87 -8.77 19.22
C LEU A 271 -11.52 -8.23 20.49
N SER A 272 -12.40 -9.02 21.12
CA SER A 272 -13.08 -8.66 22.37
C SER A 272 -12.12 -8.47 23.55
N GLN A 273 -10.89 -9.01 23.49
CA GLN A 273 -9.89 -8.91 24.54
C GLN A 273 -8.95 -7.70 24.37
N ILE A 274 -9.01 -6.99 23.25
CA ILE A 274 -8.08 -5.90 22.97
C ILE A 274 -8.24 -4.76 23.97
N ASP A 275 -7.13 -4.42 24.62
CA ASP A 275 -6.99 -3.29 25.52
C ASP A 275 -5.68 -2.52 25.23
N ALA A 276 -5.34 -1.54 26.07
CA ALA A 276 -4.15 -0.72 25.90
C ALA A 276 -2.85 -1.52 25.76
N ASP A 277 -2.73 -2.63 26.47
CA ASP A 277 -1.51 -3.45 26.49
C ASP A 277 -1.31 -4.19 25.17
N TRP A 278 -2.36 -4.37 24.36
CA TRP A 278 -2.23 -4.91 23.01
C TRP A 278 -1.63 -3.91 22.02
N ASN A 279 -1.85 -2.62 22.25
CA ASN A 279 -1.31 -1.55 21.39
C ASN A 279 0.15 -1.24 21.73
N GLU A 280 0.50 -1.32 23.01
CA GLU A 280 1.87 -1.22 23.48
C GLU A 280 2.17 -2.33 24.50
N PRO A 281 2.64 -3.52 24.08
CA PRO A 281 2.96 -4.61 25.00
C PRO A 281 4.12 -4.26 25.95
N TRP A 282 3.89 -4.38 27.25
CA TRP A 282 4.90 -4.25 28.31
C TRP A 282 5.15 -5.61 28.95
N GLY A 283 6.43 -5.98 29.14
CA GLY A 283 6.81 -7.29 29.68
C GLY A 283 6.82 -7.35 31.21
N GLU A 284 7.20 -6.26 31.88
CA GLU A 284 7.02 -6.10 33.33
C GLU A 284 5.96 -5.02 33.56
N GLN A 285 4.99 -5.32 34.43
CA GLN A 285 4.05 -4.34 34.96
C GLN A 285 4.58 -3.87 36.33
N PRO A 286 5.55 -2.94 36.42
CA PRO A 286 5.79 -2.30 37.70
C PRO A 286 4.51 -1.58 38.13
N ALA A 287 4.27 -1.48 39.43
CA ALA A 287 3.19 -0.66 39.97
C ALA A 287 3.47 0.82 39.62
N ILE A 288 3.06 1.25 38.43
CA ILE A 288 3.22 2.63 37.96
C ILE A 288 2.29 3.48 38.80
N SER A 289 2.84 4.50 39.45
CA SER A 289 2.04 5.43 40.24
C SER A 289 1.02 6.14 39.34
N LYS A 290 -0.21 6.31 39.84
CA LYS A 290 -1.29 7.01 39.12
C LYS A 290 -0.84 8.39 38.60
N ARG A 291 0.05 9.07 39.34
CA ARG A 291 0.66 10.36 38.95
C ARG A 291 1.40 10.32 37.61
N LYS A 292 2.05 9.20 37.25
CA LYS A 292 2.72 9.05 35.94
C LYS A 292 1.73 8.76 34.80
N ILE A 293 0.54 8.27 35.12
CA ILE A 293 -0.51 7.94 34.14
C ILE A 293 -1.39 9.16 33.85
N GLU A 294 -1.67 10.00 34.85
CA GLU A 294 -2.52 11.18 34.73
C GLU A 294 -2.26 12.06 33.49
N PRO A 295 -1.01 12.39 33.09
CA PRO A 295 -0.75 13.23 31.93
C PRO A 295 -1.20 12.63 30.58
N TYR A 296 -1.40 11.31 30.49
CA TYR A 296 -1.95 10.65 29.30
C TYR A 296 -3.47 10.84 29.15
N TRP A 297 -4.13 11.39 30.18
CA TRP A 297 -5.58 11.60 30.21
C TRP A 297 -5.97 13.04 30.56
N LYS A 298 -5.01 13.97 30.54
CA LYS A 298 -5.22 15.41 30.73
C LYS A 298 -5.17 16.12 29.37
N PHE A 299 -6.20 16.93 29.09
CA PHE A 299 -6.39 17.66 27.83
C PHE A 299 -6.47 19.16 28.13
N LEU A 300 -5.31 19.79 28.39
CA LEU A 300 -5.24 21.17 28.93
C LEU A 300 -5.84 22.23 27.99
N HIS A 301 -5.87 21.96 26.69
CA HIS A 301 -6.38 22.88 25.66
C HIS A 301 -7.58 22.31 24.90
N GLY A 302 -8.25 21.31 25.46
CA GLY A 302 -9.34 20.59 24.79
C GLY A 302 -8.84 19.71 23.62
N LEU A 303 -9.73 19.46 22.67
CA LEU A 303 -9.53 18.62 21.49
C LEU A 303 -9.79 19.41 20.20
N PRO A 304 -9.24 18.96 19.06
CA PRO A 304 -9.58 19.51 17.74
C PRO A 304 -11.07 19.45 17.36
N VAL A 305 -11.85 18.56 18.01
CA VAL A 305 -13.27 18.32 17.70
C VAL A 305 -14.16 19.53 17.95
N ARG A 306 -13.71 20.50 18.77
CA ARG A 306 -14.42 21.77 19.00
C ARG A 306 -14.38 22.72 17.80
N THR A 307 -13.34 22.62 16.96
CA THR A 307 -13.11 23.55 15.85
C THR A 307 -14.20 23.40 14.78
N LEU A 308 -14.70 24.51 14.25
CA LEU A 308 -15.79 24.49 13.27
C LEU A 308 -15.37 23.78 11.97
N LYS A 309 -14.11 23.94 11.55
CA LYS A 309 -13.56 23.28 10.36
C LYS A 309 -13.60 21.76 10.49
N TRP A 310 -13.18 21.22 11.64
CA TRP A 310 -13.26 19.79 11.92
C TRP A 310 -14.71 19.31 11.97
N ARG A 311 -15.59 20.01 12.70
CA ARG A 311 -17.01 19.65 12.84
C ARG A 311 -17.73 19.59 11.48
N LYS A 312 -17.51 20.56 10.59
CA LYS A 312 -18.08 20.57 9.25
C LYS A 312 -17.62 19.37 8.40
N ARG A 313 -16.33 18.99 8.49
CA ARG A 313 -15.81 17.81 7.77
C ARG A 313 -16.42 16.52 8.33
N ALA A 314 -16.41 16.35 9.65
CA ALA A 314 -16.97 15.19 10.32
C ALA A 314 -18.48 15.03 10.01
N ALA A 315 -19.26 16.11 10.09
CA ALA A 315 -20.68 16.13 9.77
C ALA A 315 -20.97 15.74 8.31
N ARG A 316 -20.13 16.18 7.36
CA ARG A 316 -20.29 15.80 5.95
C ARG A 316 -20.08 14.30 5.76
N ILE A 317 -19.00 13.75 6.33
CA ILE A 317 -18.71 12.32 6.22
C ILE A 317 -19.76 11.48 6.97
N ALA A 318 -20.23 11.96 8.12
CA ALA A 318 -21.26 11.29 8.90
C ALA A 318 -22.60 11.24 8.17
N ARG A 319 -23.01 12.31 7.48
CA ARG A 319 -24.23 12.32 6.65
C ARG A 319 -24.18 11.29 5.54
N ASP A 320 -23.03 11.20 4.89
CA ASP A 320 -22.77 10.24 3.84
C ASP A 320 -22.83 8.79 4.36
N LEU A 321 -22.17 8.51 5.49
CA LEU A 321 -22.18 7.18 6.14
C LEU A 321 -23.57 6.80 6.63
N LEU A 322 -24.34 7.75 7.18
CA LEU A 322 -25.71 7.53 7.65
C LEU A 322 -26.62 7.07 6.51
N GLY A 323 -26.45 7.66 5.32
CA GLY A 323 -27.20 7.25 4.12
C GLY A 323 -26.80 5.86 3.60
N ASP A 324 -25.57 5.42 3.85
CA ASP A 324 -25.07 4.11 3.42
C ASP A 324 -25.33 2.98 4.42
N LEU A 325 -25.69 3.29 5.69
CA LEU A 325 -25.81 2.29 6.76
C LEU A 325 -26.56 1.00 6.36
N PRO A 326 -27.70 1.05 5.63
CA PRO A 326 -28.40 -0.18 5.21
C PRO A 326 -27.56 -1.14 4.36
N GLY A 327 -26.45 -0.69 3.76
CA GLY A 327 -25.54 -1.50 2.98
C GLY A 327 -24.17 -1.74 3.65
N ILE A 328 -23.99 -1.34 4.91
CA ILE A 328 -22.73 -1.41 5.65
C ILE A 328 -22.97 -2.17 6.98
N GLU A 329 -23.21 -3.47 6.89
CA GLU A 329 -23.58 -4.27 8.07
C GLU A 329 -22.35 -4.87 8.79
N ASP A 330 -21.26 -5.18 8.08
CA ASP A 330 -20.02 -5.70 8.68
C ASP A 330 -18.74 -5.27 7.93
N CYS A 331 -18.41 -3.98 8.02
CA CYS A 331 -17.13 -3.47 7.52
C CYS A 331 -15.92 -4.19 8.15
N LEU A 332 -16.00 -4.50 9.45
CA LEU A 332 -14.85 -5.03 10.19
C LEU A 332 -14.50 -6.44 9.73
N GLY A 333 -15.50 -7.25 9.37
CA GLY A 333 -15.33 -8.59 8.84
C GLY A 333 -14.79 -8.65 7.41
N ASP A 334 -14.83 -7.57 6.64
CA ASP A 334 -14.31 -7.51 5.26
C ASP A 334 -12.82 -7.07 5.23
N PRO A 335 -11.87 -7.99 4.96
CA PRO A 335 -10.45 -7.66 4.94
C PRO A 335 -10.08 -6.68 3.82
N TYR A 336 -10.79 -6.71 2.69
CA TYR A 336 -10.53 -5.81 1.57
C TYR A 336 -10.89 -4.37 1.97
N ILE A 337 -12.08 -4.16 2.52
CA ILE A 337 -12.51 -2.83 2.99
C ILE A 337 -11.53 -2.30 4.06
N MET A 338 -11.20 -3.11 5.06
CA MET A 338 -10.36 -2.67 6.18
C MET A 338 -8.91 -2.42 5.77
N HIS A 339 -8.29 -3.31 4.99
CA HIS A 339 -6.88 -3.15 4.63
C HIS A 339 -6.65 -2.06 3.57
N VAL A 340 -7.58 -1.86 2.63
CA VAL A 340 -7.49 -0.75 1.67
C VAL A 340 -7.72 0.59 2.37
N SER A 341 -8.67 0.65 3.31
CA SER A 341 -8.90 1.85 4.13
C SER A 341 -7.69 2.19 4.99
N ARG A 342 -7.09 1.17 5.64
CA ARG A 342 -5.85 1.31 6.41
C ARG A 342 -4.68 1.76 5.55
N LEU A 343 -4.53 1.22 4.34
CA LEU A 343 -3.53 1.67 3.37
C LEU A 343 -3.67 3.17 3.07
N ALA A 344 -4.90 3.61 2.78
CA ALA A 344 -5.16 5.01 2.47
C ALA A 344 -4.89 5.94 3.65
N LEU A 345 -5.31 5.56 4.85
CA LEU A 345 -5.04 6.29 6.09
C LEU A 345 -3.53 6.41 6.35
N MET A 346 -2.80 5.29 6.30
CA MET A 346 -1.35 5.28 6.54
C MET A 346 -0.57 6.11 5.52
N LEU A 347 -0.94 6.01 4.25
CA LEU A 347 -0.26 6.74 3.19
C LEU A 347 -0.60 8.24 3.26
N GLY A 348 -1.84 8.58 3.62
CA GLY A 348 -2.28 9.96 3.87
C GLY A 348 -1.53 10.60 5.03
N ASP A 349 -1.45 9.92 6.18
CA ASP A 349 -0.68 10.37 7.35
C ASP A 349 0.80 10.53 7.01
N HIS A 350 1.43 9.50 6.44
CA HIS A 350 2.84 9.54 6.07
C HIS A 350 3.16 10.71 5.13
N HIS A 351 2.35 10.91 4.09
CA HIS A 351 2.55 12.00 3.14
C HIS A 351 2.34 13.36 3.80
N TYR A 352 1.23 13.57 4.49
CA TYR A 352 0.92 14.87 5.09
C TYR A 352 1.91 15.24 6.20
N SER A 353 2.32 14.27 7.02
CA SER A 353 3.38 14.41 8.03
C SER A 353 4.74 14.79 7.44
N SER A 354 4.97 14.60 6.14
CA SER A 354 6.23 14.96 5.46
C SER A 354 6.23 16.37 4.87
N LEU A 355 5.08 17.04 4.81
CA LEU A 355 4.96 18.38 4.23
C LEU A 355 5.52 19.44 5.18
N GLU A 356 6.55 20.15 4.72
CA GLU A 356 7.23 21.21 5.47
C GLU A 356 6.84 22.62 5.03
N ALA A 357 6.43 22.80 3.76
CA ALA A 357 6.02 24.09 3.21
C ALA A 357 4.57 24.39 3.58
N GLU A 358 4.28 25.63 3.97
CA GLU A 358 2.93 26.03 4.39
C GLU A 358 1.93 26.06 3.23
N GLU A 359 2.38 26.41 2.03
CA GLU A 359 1.58 26.40 0.79
C GLU A 359 1.06 25.03 0.37
N ASP A 360 1.73 23.95 0.77
CA ASP A 360 1.32 22.57 0.49
C ASP A 360 0.35 22.04 1.56
N ARG A 361 0.14 22.77 2.66
CA ARG A 361 -0.67 22.33 3.80
C ARG A 361 -2.07 22.93 3.77
N THR A 362 -2.99 22.23 4.42
CA THR A 362 -4.35 22.71 4.67
C THR A 362 -4.32 23.78 5.76
N THR A 363 -5.33 24.65 5.82
CA THR A 363 -5.43 25.68 6.86
C THR A 363 -6.33 25.23 8.02
N GLY A 364 -5.75 25.09 9.22
CA GLY A 364 -6.47 24.88 10.48
C GLY A 364 -7.13 26.15 11.04
N GLU A 365 -7.62 26.07 12.27
CA GLU A 365 -8.06 27.19 13.09
C GLU A 365 -6.88 28.13 13.38
N LYS A 366 -7.16 29.43 13.46
CA LYS A 366 -6.10 30.40 13.74
C LYS A 366 -5.60 30.21 15.17
N ASP A 367 -4.28 30.29 15.36
CA ASP A 367 -3.62 30.23 16.68
C ASP A 367 -3.97 28.95 17.49
N PHE A 368 -4.20 27.82 16.81
CA PHE A 368 -4.52 26.55 17.48
C PHE A 368 -3.35 26.08 18.38
N PRO A 369 -3.58 25.78 19.67
CA PRO A 369 -2.50 25.66 20.65
C PRO A 369 -1.77 24.30 20.65
N LEU A 370 -2.34 23.29 20.00
CA LEU A 370 -1.81 21.92 20.01
C LEU A 370 -1.13 21.60 18.68
N PHE A 371 -0.03 20.84 18.74
CA PHE A 371 0.73 20.43 17.56
C PHE A 371 0.75 18.92 17.37
N ALA A 372 0.83 18.46 16.13
CA ALA A 372 0.89 17.05 15.76
C ALA A 372 2.33 16.51 15.66
N ASN A 373 3.28 17.35 15.24
CA ASN A 373 4.66 16.94 14.96
C ASN A 373 5.65 18.12 15.02
N THR A 374 6.94 17.78 14.86
CA THR A 374 8.05 18.72 14.80
C THR A 374 8.88 18.54 13.53
N ARG A 375 9.62 19.57 13.15
CA ARG A 375 10.59 19.52 12.06
C ARG A 375 11.79 18.67 12.46
N ARG A 376 12.06 17.59 11.72
CA ARG A 376 13.11 16.61 12.05
C ARG A 376 14.50 17.20 12.27
N LYS A 377 14.83 18.28 11.55
CA LYS A 377 16.16 18.91 11.63
C LYS A 377 16.33 19.86 12.82
N THR A 378 15.27 20.55 13.23
CA THR A 378 15.37 21.65 14.21
C THR A 378 14.65 21.35 15.51
N GLY A 379 13.78 20.34 15.56
CA GLY A 379 12.90 20.08 16.70
C GLY A 379 11.77 21.10 16.87
N ALA A 380 11.71 22.12 16.03
CA ALA A 380 10.66 23.15 16.10
C ALA A 380 9.28 22.56 15.77
N LEU A 381 8.25 23.05 16.45
CA LEU A 381 6.86 22.71 16.18
C LEU A 381 6.52 23.04 14.71
N LEU A 382 5.82 22.13 14.01
CA LEU A 382 5.59 22.24 12.57
C LEU A 382 4.11 22.34 12.20
N GLN A 383 3.33 21.31 12.51
CA GLN A 383 1.92 21.23 12.11
C GLN A 383 1.00 21.34 13.32
N PRO A 384 0.07 22.31 13.36
CA PRO A 384 -1.04 22.30 14.31
C PRO A 384 -1.85 21.00 14.21
N LEU A 385 -2.40 20.53 15.33
CA LEU A 385 -3.03 19.23 15.41
C LEU A 385 -4.36 19.16 14.63
N ASP A 386 -5.16 20.22 14.68
CA ASP A 386 -6.41 20.31 13.92
C ASP A 386 -6.15 20.37 12.40
N GLU A 387 -5.16 21.15 11.98
CA GLU A 387 -4.67 21.20 10.61
C GLU A 387 -4.24 19.81 10.13
N HIS A 388 -3.45 19.11 10.94
CA HIS A 388 -2.94 17.79 10.62
C HIS A 388 -4.09 16.80 10.35
N LEU A 389 -5.09 16.74 11.23
CA LEU A 389 -6.25 15.85 11.06
C LEU A 389 -7.03 16.17 9.78
N LEU A 390 -7.25 17.46 9.48
CA LEU A 390 -7.93 17.91 8.25
C LEU A 390 -7.13 17.55 6.99
N GLY A 391 -5.81 17.69 7.05
CA GLY A 391 -4.91 17.34 5.95
C GLY A 391 -4.90 15.85 5.66
N VAL A 392 -4.75 15.01 6.69
CA VAL A 392 -4.77 13.56 6.54
C VAL A 392 -6.12 13.07 6.01
N GLU A 393 -7.25 13.64 6.45
CA GLU A 393 -8.58 13.34 5.90
C GLU A 393 -8.65 13.58 4.40
N LEU A 394 -8.23 14.78 3.97
CA LEU A 394 -8.25 15.17 2.58
C LEU A 394 -7.38 14.25 1.71
N HIS A 395 -6.18 13.92 2.17
CA HIS A 395 -5.25 13.07 1.42
C HIS A 395 -5.67 11.60 1.41
N ALA A 396 -6.15 11.06 2.52
CA ALA A 396 -6.71 9.70 2.56
C ALA A 396 -7.88 9.56 1.57
N GLY A 397 -8.79 10.54 1.54
CA GLY A 397 -9.89 10.56 0.58
C GLY A 397 -9.44 10.66 -0.89
N ARG A 398 -8.41 11.47 -1.18
CA ARG A 398 -7.79 11.59 -2.52
C ARG A 398 -7.12 10.29 -2.96
N ILE A 399 -6.41 9.62 -2.05
CA ILE A 399 -5.75 8.33 -2.32
C ILE A 399 -6.79 7.32 -2.75
N VAL A 400 -7.85 7.10 -1.97
CA VAL A 400 -8.90 6.14 -2.31
C VAL A 400 -9.53 6.48 -3.66
N HIS A 401 -9.88 7.75 -3.89
CA HIS A 401 -10.47 8.18 -5.16
C HIS A 401 -9.56 7.92 -6.38
N SER A 402 -8.24 7.93 -6.18
CA SER A 402 -7.27 7.69 -7.25
C SER A 402 -7.03 6.20 -7.56
N LEU A 403 -7.39 5.28 -6.67
CA LEU A 403 -7.09 3.85 -6.82
C LEU A 403 -7.61 3.21 -8.13
N PRO A 404 -8.88 3.44 -8.57
CA PRO A 404 -9.35 2.87 -9.82
C PRO A 404 -8.62 3.41 -11.05
N VAL A 405 -8.12 4.64 -10.97
CA VAL A 405 -7.37 5.27 -12.06
C VAL A 405 -5.92 4.79 -12.08
N LEU A 406 -5.33 4.53 -10.91
CA LEU A 406 -3.96 4.04 -10.79
C LEU A 406 -3.77 2.69 -11.49
N THR A 407 -4.71 1.75 -11.37
CA THR A 407 -4.62 0.46 -12.07
C THR A 407 -4.52 0.63 -13.59
N ARG A 408 -5.24 1.60 -14.16
CA ARG A 408 -5.19 1.93 -15.60
C ARG A 408 -3.93 2.71 -15.99
N ASP A 409 -3.53 3.70 -15.21
CA ASP A 409 -2.50 4.67 -15.59
C ASP A 409 -1.08 4.16 -15.36
N LEU A 410 -0.93 3.10 -14.56
CA LEU A 410 0.35 2.46 -14.31
C LEU A 410 0.91 1.82 -15.60
N ARG A 411 2.23 1.95 -15.81
CA ARG A 411 2.87 1.52 -17.07
C ARG A 411 2.84 0.00 -17.25
N HIS A 412 2.50 -0.46 -18.44
CA HIS A 412 2.46 -1.88 -18.78
C HIS A 412 3.55 -2.26 -19.79
N LEU A 413 3.91 -3.54 -19.83
CA LEU A 413 4.76 -4.13 -20.85
C LEU A 413 3.88 -4.60 -22.03
N ALA A 414 3.68 -3.74 -23.02
CA ALA A 414 2.90 -4.05 -24.21
C ALA A 414 3.78 -4.54 -25.36
N GLY A 415 3.28 -5.51 -26.14
CA GLY A 415 3.91 -5.89 -27.42
C GLY A 415 5.30 -6.52 -27.34
N HIS A 416 5.74 -7.04 -26.19
CA HIS A 416 7.11 -7.54 -26.03
C HIS A 416 7.39 -8.78 -26.91
N ARG A 417 8.18 -8.59 -27.97
CA ARG A 417 8.48 -9.62 -28.98
C ARG A 417 9.08 -10.90 -28.40
N GLY A 418 10.01 -10.78 -27.44
CA GLY A 418 10.69 -11.95 -26.85
C GLY A 418 9.73 -12.90 -26.13
N LEU A 419 8.65 -12.37 -25.56
CA LEU A 419 7.64 -13.15 -24.85
C LEU A 419 6.61 -13.78 -25.82
N LYS A 420 6.46 -13.23 -27.03
CA LYS A 420 5.58 -13.78 -28.08
C LYS A 420 6.30 -14.73 -29.04
N LYS A 421 7.63 -14.69 -29.09
CA LYS A 421 8.44 -15.47 -30.05
C LYS A 421 8.30 -16.98 -29.80
N ARG A 422 7.81 -17.73 -30.78
CA ARG A 422 7.73 -19.20 -30.70
C ARG A 422 9.13 -19.83 -30.56
N SER A 423 9.21 -20.90 -29.78
CA SER A 423 10.46 -21.62 -29.54
C SER A 423 10.80 -22.52 -30.73
N LEU A 424 11.98 -22.35 -31.34
CA LEU A 424 12.45 -23.24 -32.41
C LEU A 424 12.97 -24.59 -31.88
N ASN A 425 13.47 -24.60 -30.65
CA ASN A 425 14.01 -25.79 -30.01
C ASN A 425 12.88 -26.67 -29.42
N PRO A 426 12.78 -27.96 -29.82
CA PRO A 426 11.81 -28.91 -29.29
C PRO A 426 11.73 -28.97 -27.76
N ALA A 427 12.86 -28.85 -27.06
CA ALA A 427 12.93 -28.93 -25.59
C ALA A 427 12.14 -27.81 -24.88
N PHE A 428 11.89 -26.68 -25.56
CA PHE A 428 11.16 -25.54 -25.02
C PHE A 428 9.75 -25.38 -25.62
N ARG A 429 9.28 -26.33 -26.44
CA ARG A 429 7.92 -26.29 -27.03
C ARG A 429 6.80 -26.35 -26.01
N TRP A 430 7.05 -26.86 -24.81
CA TRP A 430 6.07 -26.82 -23.72
C TRP A 430 5.68 -25.39 -23.34
N GLN A 431 6.60 -24.42 -23.47
CA GLN A 431 6.35 -23.00 -23.18
C GLN A 431 5.33 -22.42 -24.16
N ASP A 432 5.44 -22.79 -25.43
CA ASP A 432 4.52 -22.40 -26.50
C ASP A 432 3.12 -22.95 -26.21
N LYS A 433 3.01 -24.26 -25.89
CA LYS A 433 1.73 -24.90 -25.53
C LYS A 433 1.09 -24.27 -24.29
N ALA A 434 1.89 -23.95 -23.27
CA ALA A 434 1.41 -23.35 -22.04
C ALA A 434 0.90 -21.91 -22.27
N ALA A 435 1.58 -21.13 -23.12
CA ALA A 435 1.13 -19.80 -23.50
C ALA A 435 -0.16 -19.85 -24.33
N ASP A 436 -0.30 -20.81 -25.26
CA ASP A 436 -1.53 -20.99 -26.06
C ASP A 436 -2.72 -21.35 -25.16
N LEU A 437 -2.52 -22.25 -24.19
CA LEU A 437 -3.54 -22.59 -23.19
C LEU A 437 -3.92 -21.37 -22.34
N ALA A 438 -2.94 -20.63 -21.84
CA ALA A 438 -3.16 -19.42 -21.06
C ALA A 438 -3.95 -18.37 -21.85
N ALA A 439 -3.61 -18.17 -23.13
CA ALA A 439 -4.34 -17.27 -24.02
C ALA A 439 -5.79 -17.69 -24.24
N GLY A 440 -6.06 -19.01 -24.27
CA GLY A 440 -7.40 -19.59 -24.41
C GLY A 440 -8.29 -19.46 -23.17
N VAL A 441 -7.72 -19.34 -21.97
CA VAL A 441 -8.48 -19.17 -20.71
C VAL A 441 -8.49 -17.72 -20.19
N ARG A 442 -7.90 -16.78 -20.92
CA ARG A 442 -7.69 -15.40 -20.51
C ARG A 442 -8.96 -14.65 -20.10
N SER A 443 -10.05 -14.75 -20.88
CA SER A 443 -11.31 -14.08 -20.53
C SER A 443 -11.83 -14.54 -19.18
N ARG A 444 -11.91 -15.87 -19.00
CA ARG A 444 -12.31 -16.48 -17.73
C ARG A 444 -11.38 -16.09 -16.57
N ALA A 445 -10.08 -16.03 -16.82
CA ALA A 445 -9.09 -15.62 -15.82
C ALA A 445 -9.22 -14.15 -15.41
N ALA A 446 -9.66 -13.27 -16.32
CA ALA A 446 -9.93 -11.88 -16.00
C ALA A 446 -11.12 -11.73 -15.03
N ASP A 447 -12.18 -12.51 -15.25
CA ASP A 447 -13.41 -12.44 -14.44
C ASP A 447 -13.32 -13.22 -13.11
N GLN A 448 -12.58 -14.33 -13.09
CA GLN A 448 -12.58 -15.30 -11.98
C GLN A 448 -11.23 -15.44 -11.27
N GLY A 449 -10.19 -14.76 -11.74
CA GLY A 449 -8.81 -14.99 -11.34
C GLY A 449 -8.23 -16.30 -11.91
N ALA A 450 -6.92 -16.49 -11.72
CA ALA A 450 -6.23 -17.70 -12.15
C ALA A 450 -5.20 -18.16 -11.12
N PHE A 451 -5.14 -19.47 -10.89
CA PHE A 451 -4.09 -20.13 -10.11
C PHE A 451 -3.41 -21.18 -10.99
N ILE A 452 -2.11 -20.99 -11.26
CA ILE A 452 -1.36 -21.81 -12.21
C ILE A 452 -0.14 -22.40 -11.51
N VAL A 453 -0.03 -23.72 -11.54
CA VAL A 453 1.11 -24.46 -11.00
C VAL A 453 2.00 -24.92 -12.15
N ASN A 454 3.18 -24.33 -12.28
CA ASN A 454 4.18 -24.81 -13.25
C ASN A 454 5.10 -25.85 -12.60
N MET A 455 4.88 -27.12 -12.92
CA MET A 455 5.67 -28.26 -12.43
C MET A 455 6.70 -28.77 -13.43
N ALA A 456 7.12 -27.97 -14.42
CA ALA A 456 8.16 -28.39 -15.37
C ALA A 456 9.50 -28.68 -14.65
N SER A 457 10.25 -29.68 -15.13
CA SER A 457 11.51 -30.12 -14.53
C SER A 457 12.57 -29.00 -14.49
N THR A 458 13.60 -29.19 -13.66
CA THR A 458 14.76 -28.29 -13.61
C THR A 458 15.46 -28.25 -14.96
N GLY A 459 15.91 -27.06 -15.40
CA GLY A 459 16.53 -26.88 -16.71
C GLY A 459 15.56 -26.67 -17.88
N CYS A 460 14.25 -26.91 -17.73
CA CYS A 460 13.28 -26.76 -18.82
C CYS A 460 12.93 -25.30 -19.20
N GLY A 461 13.63 -24.30 -18.66
CA GLY A 461 13.37 -22.88 -18.98
C GLY A 461 12.11 -22.31 -18.34
N LYS A 462 11.83 -22.65 -17.07
CA LYS A 462 10.64 -22.18 -16.33
C LYS A 462 10.51 -20.65 -16.27
N THR A 463 11.63 -19.93 -16.14
CA THR A 463 11.65 -18.46 -16.04
C THR A 463 10.94 -17.80 -17.21
N LEU A 464 11.39 -18.10 -18.44
CA LEU A 464 10.78 -17.57 -19.66
C LEU A 464 9.36 -18.12 -19.83
N GLY A 465 9.14 -19.42 -19.58
CA GLY A 465 7.81 -20.03 -19.67
C GLY A 465 6.77 -19.33 -18.78
N ASN A 466 7.11 -19.02 -17.53
CA ASN A 466 6.23 -18.30 -16.60
C ASN A 466 5.91 -16.89 -17.12
N ALA A 467 6.91 -16.14 -17.59
CA ALA A 467 6.68 -14.82 -18.14
C ALA A 467 5.80 -14.86 -19.40
N ARG A 468 5.93 -15.89 -20.25
CA ARG A 468 5.06 -16.10 -21.42
C ARG A 468 3.62 -16.40 -21.03
N ILE A 469 3.41 -17.26 -20.04
CA ILE A 469 2.08 -17.56 -19.49
C ILE A 469 1.44 -16.28 -18.97
N MET A 470 2.15 -15.50 -18.15
CA MET A 470 1.62 -14.24 -17.62
C MET A 470 1.32 -13.22 -18.73
N ASN A 471 2.20 -13.10 -19.74
CA ASN A 471 1.97 -12.25 -20.89
C ASN A 471 0.75 -12.70 -21.74
N ALA A 472 0.49 -14.00 -21.82
CA ALA A 472 -0.66 -14.55 -22.55
C ALA A 472 -1.99 -14.38 -21.81
N LEU A 473 -1.96 -14.31 -20.48
CA LEU A 473 -3.13 -13.97 -19.65
C LEU A 473 -3.42 -12.47 -19.64
N ALA A 474 -2.42 -11.62 -19.84
CA ALA A 474 -2.60 -10.18 -19.86
C ALA A 474 -3.47 -9.74 -21.05
N ASP A 475 -4.16 -8.61 -20.87
CA ASP A 475 -4.84 -7.94 -21.97
C ASP A 475 -3.80 -7.55 -23.05
N PRO A 476 -3.98 -7.92 -24.33
CA PRO A 476 -3.00 -7.64 -25.38
C PRO A 476 -2.81 -6.16 -25.70
N VAL A 477 -3.84 -5.35 -25.47
CA VAL A 477 -3.87 -3.90 -25.73
C VAL A 477 -3.22 -3.16 -24.57
N LEU A 478 -3.58 -3.49 -23.33
CA LEU A 478 -2.96 -2.86 -22.15
C LEU A 478 -1.52 -3.35 -21.95
N GLY A 479 -1.30 -4.65 -22.06
CA GLY A 479 -0.01 -5.31 -21.82
C GLY A 479 0.13 -5.89 -20.40
N LEU A 480 1.30 -6.46 -20.13
CA LEU A 480 1.60 -7.19 -18.91
C LEU A 480 2.09 -6.26 -17.78
N ARG A 481 1.58 -6.46 -16.56
CA ARG A 481 2.23 -6.05 -15.30
C ARG A 481 2.29 -7.25 -14.37
N CYS A 482 3.48 -7.61 -13.92
CA CYS A 482 3.66 -8.69 -12.96
C CYS A 482 4.89 -8.44 -12.08
N ALA A 483 4.91 -9.11 -10.93
CA ALA A 483 6.05 -9.16 -10.03
C ALA A 483 6.56 -10.60 -9.95
N PHE A 484 7.85 -10.81 -10.16
CA PHE A 484 8.48 -12.11 -10.00
C PHE A 484 9.10 -12.20 -8.61
N ALA A 485 8.44 -12.93 -7.71
CA ALA A 485 8.96 -13.22 -6.39
C ALA A 485 9.86 -14.46 -6.43
N VAL A 486 11.15 -14.29 -6.12
CA VAL A 486 12.12 -15.39 -6.10
C VAL A 486 12.24 -15.93 -4.67
N GLY A 487 12.20 -17.25 -4.51
CA GLY A 487 12.29 -17.94 -3.20
C GLY A 487 13.68 -17.91 -2.55
N LEU A 488 14.46 -16.85 -2.76
CA LEU A 488 15.75 -16.63 -2.10
C LEU A 488 15.57 -15.69 -0.90
N ARG A 489 16.37 -15.88 0.15
CA ARG A 489 16.37 -14.97 1.32
C ARG A 489 16.72 -13.53 0.95
N THR A 490 17.60 -13.37 -0.03
CA THR A 490 18.10 -12.09 -0.52
C THR A 490 18.20 -12.16 -2.03
N LEU A 491 17.66 -11.16 -2.72
CA LEU A 491 17.89 -10.99 -4.15
C LEU A 491 19.15 -10.13 -4.36
N THR A 492 20.21 -10.72 -4.90
CA THR A 492 21.40 -9.97 -5.31
C THR A 492 21.14 -9.29 -6.65
N LEU A 493 21.83 -8.17 -6.90
CA LEU A 493 21.76 -7.49 -8.20
C LEU A 493 22.21 -8.40 -9.35
N GLN A 494 23.19 -9.27 -9.12
CA GLN A 494 23.67 -10.22 -10.12
C GLN A 494 22.60 -11.22 -10.51
N THR A 495 21.93 -11.85 -9.54
CA THR A 495 20.82 -12.79 -9.81
C THR A 495 19.67 -12.08 -10.53
N GLY A 496 19.34 -10.86 -10.11
CA GLY A 496 18.34 -10.03 -10.80
C GLY A 496 18.70 -9.72 -12.25
N ARG A 497 19.98 -9.42 -12.54
CA ARG A 497 20.47 -9.17 -13.91
C ARG A 497 20.46 -10.41 -14.79
N VAL A 498 20.76 -11.59 -14.24
CA VAL A 498 20.61 -12.86 -14.96
C VAL A 498 19.14 -13.09 -15.31
N PHE A 499 18.24 -12.91 -14.35
CA PHE A 499 16.80 -13.02 -14.58
C PHE A 499 16.29 -12.05 -15.64
N GLN A 500 16.74 -10.80 -15.59
CA GLN A 500 16.45 -9.77 -16.58
C GLN A 500 16.94 -10.17 -17.99
N LYS A 501 18.17 -10.69 -18.09
CA LYS A 501 18.75 -11.18 -19.34
C LYS A 501 17.97 -12.37 -19.91
N ASP A 502 17.58 -13.31 -19.07
CA ASP A 502 16.81 -14.49 -19.47
C ASP A 502 15.43 -14.13 -20.04
N LEU A 503 14.81 -13.07 -19.50
CA LEU A 503 13.55 -12.54 -20.02
C LEU A 503 13.73 -11.65 -21.27
N GLY A 504 14.96 -11.23 -21.56
CA GLY A 504 15.27 -10.29 -22.63
C GLY A 504 14.70 -8.89 -22.40
N LEU A 505 14.46 -8.52 -21.13
CA LEU A 505 13.92 -7.22 -20.76
C LEU A 505 15.05 -6.24 -20.45
N PRO A 506 15.02 -5.00 -20.93
CA PRO A 506 15.97 -3.96 -20.55
C PRO A 506 15.67 -3.37 -19.16
N ASP A 507 16.57 -2.52 -18.68
CA ASP A 507 16.52 -1.84 -17.38
C ASP A 507 15.36 -0.87 -17.22
N ASP A 508 14.84 -0.34 -18.32
CA ASP A 508 13.65 0.51 -18.35
C ASP A 508 12.31 -0.27 -18.26
N GLU A 509 12.33 -1.60 -18.38
CA GLU A 509 11.14 -2.47 -18.34
C GLU A 509 11.06 -3.37 -17.09
N LEU A 510 12.18 -3.62 -16.42
CA LEU A 510 12.23 -4.47 -15.22
C LEU A 510 12.97 -3.78 -14.08
N ALA A 511 12.25 -3.53 -12.98
CA ALA A 511 12.84 -3.03 -11.74
C ALA A 511 13.34 -4.19 -10.87
N ILE A 512 14.61 -4.13 -10.45
CA ILE A 512 15.22 -5.11 -9.54
C ILE A 512 15.25 -4.52 -8.13
N ARG A 513 14.47 -5.10 -7.22
CA ARG A 513 14.53 -4.74 -5.80
C ARG A 513 15.63 -5.55 -5.11
N VAL A 514 16.82 -4.97 -5.04
CA VAL A 514 17.97 -5.57 -4.34
C VAL A 514 17.76 -5.51 -2.82
N GLY A 515 18.14 -6.58 -2.13
CA GLY A 515 18.20 -6.60 -0.67
C GLY A 515 17.70 -7.90 -0.06
N ALA A 516 18.09 -8.12 1.20
CA ALA A 516 17.37 -9.02 2.08
C ALA A 516 16.05 -8.33 2.48
N ARG A 517 15.03 -9.10 2.87
CA ARG A 517 14.05 -8.54 3.83
C ARG A 517 14.87 -7.85 4.93
N PRO A 518 14.51 -6.65 5.41
CA PRO A 518 15.07 -6.19 6.67
C PRO A 518 14.83 -7.33 7.66
N ALA A 519 15.91 -7.99 8.11
CA ALA A 519 15.84 -8.76 9.33
C ALA A 519 15.27 -7.80 10.39
N ALA A 520 14.51 -8.33 11.34
CA ALA A 520 13.84 -7.57 12.40
C ALA A 520 14.83 -6.85 13.35
N SER A 521 15.59 -5.90 12.81
CA SER A 521 16.58 -5.06 13.47
C SER A 521 16.71 -3.76 12.67
N CYS A 522 15.68 -2.92 12.69
CA CYS A 522 15.79 -1.56 12.17
C CYS A 522 15.19 -0.58 13.18
N SER A 523 15.93 -0.38 14.26
CA SER A 523 15.73 0.70 15.22
C SER A 523 17.09 1.23 15.68
N SER A 524 17.92 1.68 14.72
CA SER A 524 19.00 2.67 14.92
C SER A 524 19.99 2.68 13.73
N ILE A 525 19.62 3.25 12.59
CA ILE A 525 20.61 3.80 11.65
C ILE A 525 20.14 5.19 11.23
N THR A 526 20.22 6.11 12.19
CA THR A 526 20.47 7.54 11.94
C THR A 526 21.89 7.81 12.39
N ARG A 527 22.87 7.49 11.54
CA ARG A 527 24.19 8.13 11.56
C ARG A 527 24.63 8.39 10.13
N SER A 528 24.83 9.68 9.88
CA SER A 528 25.56 10.32 8.79
C SER A 528 26.48 9.43 7.95
N LEU A 529 26.27 9.42 6.64
CA LEU A 529 27.33 9.15 5.67
C LEU A 529 28.29 10.35 5.63
N PRO A 530 29.59 10.20 5.90
CA PRO A 530 30.56 11.26 5.61
C PRO A 530 30.77 11.37 4.10
N LYS A 531 30.82 12.61 3.62
CA LYS A 531 31.24 12.95 2.25
C LYS A 531 32.73 12.68 2.06
N THR A 532 33.08 12.25 0.85
CA THR A 532 34.36 12.39 0.14
C THR A 532 35.63 11.83 0.80
N ALA A 533 36.17 10.75 0.23
CA ALA A 533 37.60 10.47 0.23
C ALA A 533 38.02 9.95 -1.15
N VAL A 534 38.92 10.69 -1.79
CA VAL A 534 39.60 10.38 -3.06
C VAL A 534 40.64 9.27 -2.80
N PRO A 535 40.73 8.20 -3.61
CA PRO A 535 41.83 7.24 -3.48
C PRO A 535 43.07 7.72 -4.28
N PRO A 536 44.29 7.59 -3.76
CA PRO A 536 45.52 7.88 -4.49
C PRO A 536 45.92 6.71 -5.42
N PRO A 537 46.79 6.93 -6.42
CA PRO A 537 47.13 5.93 -7.45
C PRO A 537 48.33 5.06 -7.05
N GLY A 538 48.36 3.80 -7.51
CA GLY A 538 49.56 2.95 -7.46
C GLY A 538 49.29 1.44 -7.54
N ASN A 539 49.51 0.86 -8.71
CA ASN A 539 49.71 -0.58 -9.00
C ASN A 539 51.18 -0.97 -8.70
N PRO A 540 51.65 -2.25 -8.82
CA PRO A 540 50.98 -3.55 -8.99
C PRO A 540 51.57 -4.72 -8.14
N CYS A 541 50.94 -5.90 -8.30
CA CYS A 541 51.57 -7.24 -8.44
C CYS A 541 51.47 -8.29 -7.30
N TRP A 542 51.17 -9.53 -7.75
CA TRP A 542 51.26 -10.88 -7.12
C TRP A 542 50.22 -11.21 -6.02
N THR A 543 49.54 -12.36 -5.96
CA THR A 543 49.62 -13.69 -6.61
C THR A 543 48.28 -14.43 -6.37
N ARG A 544 47.83 -15.25 -7.33
CA ARG A 544 46.76 -16.26 -7.15
C ARG A 544 47.25 -17.43 -6.28
N PRO A 545 46.36 -18.09 -5.51
CA PRO A 545 46.20 -19.54 -5.65
C PRO A 545 44.71 -19.98 -5.46
N PRO A 546 44.34 -21.29 -5.50
CA PRO A 546 43.67 -21.90 -6.65
C PRO A 546 42.20 -22.24 -6.40
N MET A 547 41.50 -22.57 -7.49
CA MET A 547 40.19 -23.22 -7.48
C MET A 547 40.24 -24.55 -6.74
N SER A 548 39.28 -24.77 -5.83
CA SER A 548 38.85 -26.12 -5.45
C SER A 548 37.34 -26.24 -5.62
N SER A 549 36.99 -27.31 -6.30
CA SER A 549 35.66 -27.76 -6.69
C SER A 549 34.97 -28.47 -5.53
N THR A 550 33.81 -27.98 -5.11
CA THR A 550 32.82 -28.82 -4.42
C THR A 550 31.41 -28.33 -4.74
N THR A 551 30.79 -28.97 -5.73
CA THR A 551 29.37 -28.84 -6.05
C THR A 551 28.57 -29.61 -4.99
N ALA A 552 28.10 -28.91 -3.96
CA ALA A 552 27.11 -29.48 -3.05
C ALA A 552 25.71 -29.32 -3.66
N MET A 553 25.22 -30.41 -4.27
CA MET A 553 23.81 -30.63 -4.57
C MET A 553 23.02 -30.62 -3.24
N THR A 554 22.11 -29.66 -3.06
CA THR A 554 21.04 -29.79 -2.07
C THR A 554 19.73 -30.03 -2.81
N ALA A 555 19.38 -31.31 -2.97
CA ALA A 555 18.05 -31.73 -3.38
C ALA A 555 17.09 -31.51 -2.22
N ILE A 556 16.19 -30.53 -2.32
CA ILE A 556 15.04 -30.43 -1.43
C ILE A 556 13.98 -31.41 -1.96
N ARG A 557 13.88 -32.57 -1.31
CA ARG A 557 12.74 -33.48 -1.43
C ARG A 557 11.50 -32.77 -0.87
N CYS A 558 10.52 -32.48 -1.72
CA CYS A 558 9.18 -32.11 -1.29
C CYS A 558 8.45 -33.41 -0.89
N TRP A 559 8.16 -33.57 0.40
CA TRP A 559 7.20 -34.57 0.86
C TRP A 559 5.79 -34.00 0.68
N ILE A 560 5.01 -34.59 -0.23
CA ILE A 560 3.56 -34.43 -0.26
C ILE A 560 3.00 -35.67 0.45
N ILE A 561 2.50 -35.50 1.66
CA ILE A 561 1.76 -36.54 2.36
C ILE A 561 0.35 -36.56 1.76
N TRP A 562 0.03 -37.62 1.01
CA TRP A 562 -1.34 -38.01 0.71
C TRP A 562 -1.75 -39.06 1.73
N GLU A 563 -2.63 -38.71 2.67
CA GLU A 563 -3.33 -39.73 3.45
C GLU A 563 -4.49 -40.28 2.62
N ARG A 564 -4.45 -41.60 2.38
CA ARG A 564 -5.50 -42.39 1.75
C ARG A 564 -6.31 -43.03 2.87
N MET A 565 -7.52 -42.54 3.15
CA MET A 565 -8.47 -43.30 3.98
C MET A 565 -9.13 -44.40 3.11
N PRO A 566 -9.17 -45.66 3.57
CA PRO A 566 -9.81 -46.74 2.82
C PRO A 566 -11.33 -46.65 2.94
N GLY A 567 -12.03 -46.75 1.81
CA GLY A 567 -13.47 -47.04 1.77
C GLY A 567 -14.42 -45.85 1.63
N SER A 568 -14.48 -45.24 0.45
CA SER A 568 -15.71 -44.81 -0.24
C SER A 568 -15.36 -43.98 -1.47
N GLY A 569 -15.83 -44.40 -2.63
CA GLY A 569 -15.63 -43.69 -3.90
C GLY A 569 -16.57 -42.50 -4.01
N ALA A 570 -16.20 -41.35 -3.45
CA ALA A 570 -16.80 -40.05 -3.77
C ALA A 570 -15.87 -38.90 -3.35
N PHE A 571 -15.42 -38.09 -4.32
CA PHE A 571 -14.71 -36.83 -4.05
C PHE A 571 -15.73 -35.72 -3.75
N TRP A 572 -15.77 -35.23 -2.50
CA TRP A 572 -16.51 -34.01 -2.16
C TRP A 572 -15.55 -32.82 -1.97
N ARG A 573 -15.93 -31.66 -2.54
CA ARG A 573 -15.23 -30.39 -2.40
C ARG A 573 -15.26 -29.90 -0.94
N ARG A 574 -14.10 -29.63 -0.36
CA ARG A 574 -13.94 -28.68 0.76
C ARG A 574 -13.04 -27.52 0.30
N PRO A 575 -13.42 -26.25 0.51
CA PRO A 575 -12.51 -25.14 0.31
C PRO A 575 -11.52 -25.06 1.47
N CYS A 576 -10.28 -25.50 1.25
CA CYS A 576 -9.19 -25.30 2.20
C CYS A 576 -8.49 -23.96 1.92
N TRP A 577 -8.71 -22.99 2.79
CA TRP A 577 -7.88 -21.79 2.90
C TRP A 577 -6.58 -22.16 3.65
N PHE A 578 -5.44 -22.09 2.97
CA PHE A 578 -4.14 -22.30 3.62
C PHE A 578 -3.62 -20.97 4.19
N ALA A 579 -3.49 -20.94 5.52
CA ALA A 579 -2.69 -19.96 6.24
C ALA A 579 -1.20 -20.19 5.93
N PRO A 580 -0.38 -19.14 5.71
CA PRO A 580 1.04 -19.30 5.54
C PRO A 580 1.71 -19.61 6.88
N SER A 581 2.09 -20.86 7.07
CA SER A 581 3.03 -21.28 8.11
C SER A 581 4.41 -20.66 7.84
N ILE A 582 4.91 -19.93 8.83
CA ILE A 582 6.22 -19.28 8.83
C ILE A 582 7.28 -20.34 9.15
N ILE A 583 8.34 -20.39 8.33
CA ILE A 583 9.68 -20.85 8.75
C ILE A 583 10.57 -19.61 8.83
#